data_AF-A0A1G0I5Z6-F1
#
_entry.id   AF-A0A1G0I5Z6-F1
#
_cell.length_a   1.000
_cell.length_b   1.000
_cell.length_c   1.000
_cell.angle_alpha   90.00
_cell.angle_beta   90.00
_cell.angle_gamma   90.00
#
_symmetry.space_group_name_H-M   'P 1'
#
loop_
_entity.id
_entity.type
_entity.pdbx_description
1 polymer ?
#
loop_
_entity_poly.entity_id
_entity_poly.type
_entity_poly.pdbx_seq_one_letter_code
_entity_poly.pdbx_strand_id
1 'polypeptide(L)'
;MSAVLQERPEQAETPTTQTIVLPVNEQLMAGLRPAGAVVEAQAWEITDADMAQLASAQRTTWAKRIDAIKAMRKDFVEPAQLILERAKKWFLPPIEDLEAGREILGQKLLAWDQQEKARLAREQAERDAATRRLRQEAEAKAAAERARAEEQAREARRKEQEAQEAQRKALAEGNARAAAAAAAEAAKQAERAQAAVENGEAKAQAAQLEAAAQVAAAPVSEAVKVSGQSVKDNWVAELQPGLTEDDAKARIVSEAATRPELLGLLKLDTGAVNKMAKALKTSMRVPGFVAVNRQQIAGARK
;
A
#
# COMPACT_ATOMS: atom_id res chain seq x y z
N MET A 1 -3.18 -49.51 23.93
CA MET A 1 -3.95 -48.35 24.42
C MET A 1 -3.99 -47.35 23.27
N SER A 2 -4.97 -47.47 22.37
CA SER A 2 -6.29 -46.78 22.43
C SER A 2 -6.06 -45.27 22.43
N ALA A 3 -6.41 -44.51 21.39
CA ALA A 3 -7.70 -44.49 20.71
C ALA A 3 -7.57 -44.10 19.24
N VAL A 4 -8.20 -44.92 18.39
CA VAL A 4 -8.61 -44.59 17.03
C VAL A 4 -9.80 -43.64 17.15
N LEU A 5 -9.60 -42.36 16.84
CA LEU A 5 -10.70 -41.41 16.66
C LEU A 5 -11.40 -41.77 15.34
N GLN A 6 -12.46 -42.56 15.48
CA GLN A 6 -13.44 -42.80 14.43
C GLN A 6 -14.02 -41.45 13.99
N GLU A 7 -13.66 -41.02 12.79
CA GLU A 7 -14.45 -40.05 12.02
C GLU A 7 -15.83 -40.69 11.81
N ARG A 8 -16.82 -40.23 12.58
CA ARG A 8 -18.23 -40.48 12.25
C ARG A 8 -18.47 -39.81 10.89
N PRO A 9 -18.98 -40.53 9.88
CA PRO A 9 -19.49 -39.86 8.70
C PRO A 9 -20.64 -38.96 9.16
N GLU A 10 -20.46 -37.65 9.00
CA GLU A 10 -21.54 -36.68 9.10
C GLU A 10 -22.72 -37.21 8.28
N GLN A 11 -23.84 -37.35 8.97
CA GLN A 11 -25.09 -37.77 8.37
C GLN A 11 -25.36 -36.81 7.22
N ALA A 12 -25.30 -37.33 5.99
CA ALA A 12 -25.78 -36.61 4.82
C ALA A 12 -27.26 -36.35 5.06
N GLU A 13 -27.58 -35.15 5.57
CA GLU A 13 -28.94 -34.66 5.68
C GLU A 13 -29.55 -34.75 4.30
N THR A 14 -30.50 -35.67 4.13
CA THR A 14 -31.29 -35.79 2.91
C THR A 14 -31.78 -34.40 2.53
N PRO A 15 -31.54 -33.92 1.29
CA PRO A 15 -31.93 -32.57 0.90
C PRO A 15 -33.44 -32.44 1.12
N THR A 16 -33.83 -31.69 2.14
CA THR A 16 -35.24 -31.51 2.49
C THR A 16 -35.85 -30.69 1.36
N THR A 17 -36.50 -31.38 0.43
CA THR A 17 -37.06 -30.74 -0.76
C THR A 17 -38.29 -29.96 -0.33
N GLN A 18 -38.16 -28.66 -0.16
CA GLN A 18 -39.31 -27.79 0.14
C GLN A 18 -40.01 -27.47 -1.17
N THR A 19 -41.12 -28.15 -1.43
CA THR A 19 -41.97 -27.84 -2.58
C THR A 19 -42.98 -26.78 -2.15
N ILE A 20 -42.81 -25.56 -2.68
CA ILE A 20 -43.79 -24.48 -2.52
C ILE A 20 -44.53 -24.37 -3.84
N VAL A 21 -45.80 -24.77 -3.82
CA VAL A 21 -46.68 -24.68 -4.99
C VAL A 21 -47.21 -23.25 -5.05
N LEU A 22 -46.77 -22.49 -6.05
CA LEU A 22 -47.41 -21.23 -6.41
C LEU A 22 -48.57 -21.56 -7.37
N PRO A 23 -49.83 -21.34 -6.99
CA PRO A 23 -50.97 -21.62 -7.86
C PRO A 23 -51.08 -20.54 -8.94
N VAL A 24 -50.21 -20.59 -9.95
CA VAL A 24 -50.37 -19.78 -11.16
C VAL A 24 -51.12 -20.62 -12.17
N ASN A 25 -52.44 -20.50 -12.19
CA ASN A 25 -53.28 -21.15 -13.18
C ASN A 25 -54.00 -20.12 -14.08
N GLU A 26 -54.43 -20.56 -15.25
CA GLU A 26 -55.07 -19.70 -16.25
C GLU A 26 -56.38 -19.08 -15.75
N GLN A 27 -57.07 -19.77 -14.82
CA GLN A 27 -58.28 -19.29 -14.15
C GLN A 27 -58.01 -18.10 -13.22
N LEU A 28 -56.90 -18.12 -12.47
CA LEU A 28 -56.46 -17.02 -11.61
C LEU A 28 -56.09 -15.80 -12.45
N MET A 29 -55.40 -16.00 -13.58
CA MET A 29 -55.09 -14.94 -14.53
C MET A 29 -56.34 -14.35 -15.22
N ALA A 30 -57.34 -15.18 -15.54
CA ALA A 30 -58.62 -14.72 -16.08
C ALA A 30 -59.44 -13.91 -15.05
N GLY A 31 -59.43 -14.32 -13.78
CA GLY A 31 -60.13 -13.64 -12.69
C GLY A 31 -59.55 -12.26 -12.33
N LEU A 32 -58.26 -12.06 -12.58
CA LEU A 32 -57.52 -10.81 -12.35
C LEU A 32 -57.67 -9.76 -13.46
N ARG A 33 -58.31 -10.09 -14.60
CA ARG A 33 -58.51 -9.13 -15.69
C ARG A 33 -59.38 -7.94 -15.23
N PRO A 34 -58.98 -6.69 -15.52
CA PRO A 34 -59.76 -5.51 -15.15
C PRO A 34 -61.09 -5.53 -15.90
N ALA A 35 -62.18 -5.72 -15.17
CA ALA A 35 -63.51 -5.94 -15.75
C ALA A 35 -64.25 -4.66 -16.16
N GLY A 36 -63.57 -3.51 -16.22
CA GLY A 36 -64.22 -2.24 -16.54
C GLY A 36 -65.28 -1.80 -15.51
N ALA A 37 -65.26 -2.34 -14.30
CA ALA A 37 -66.30 -2.14 -13.27
C ALA A 37 -66.57 -0.65 -12.95
N VAL A 38 -65.57 0.22 -13.12
CA VAL A 38 -65.74 1.68 -12.98
C VAL A 38 -66.61 2.27 -14.09
N VAL A 39 -66.37 1.86 -15.35
CA VAL A 39 -67.18 2.29 -16.51
C VAL A 39 -68.58 1.73 -16.39
N GLU A 40 -68.71 0.47 -15.97
CA GLU A 40 -70.01 -0.16 -15.70
C GLU A 40 -70.75 0.63 -14.62
N ALA A 41 -70.14 0.90 -13.47
CA ALA A 41 -70.73 1.68 -12.37
C ALA A 41 -71.17 3.09 -12.81
N GLN A 42 -70.39 3.76 -13.65
CA GLN A 42 -70.70 5.09 -14.17
C GLN A 42 -71.91 5.10 -15.12
N ALA A 43 -72.25 3.97 -15.74
CA ALA A 43 -73.39 3.83 -16.65
C ALA A 43 -74.72 3.51 -15.93
N TRP A 44 -74.71 3.22 -14.62
CA TRP A 44 -75.94 2.96 -13.86
C TRP A 44 -76.66 4.28 -13.53
N GLU A 45 -77.87 4.44 -14.06
CA GLU A 45 -78.83 5.46 -13.60
C GLU A 45 -79.89 4.77 -12.73
N ILE A 46 -79.94 5.13 -11.44
CA ILE A 46 -80.88 4.53 -10.49
C ILE A 46 -82.08 5.45 -10.34
N THR A 47 -83.15 5.16 -11.07
CA THR A 47 -84.37 5.99 -11.14
C THR A 47 -85.52 5.45 -10.30
N ASP A 48 -85.47 4.18 -9.91
CA ASP A 48 -86.58 3.42 -9.35
C ASP A 48 -86.09 2.33 -8.37
N ALA A 49 -87.01 1.81 -7.55
CA ALA A 49 -86.69 0.89 -6.46
C ALA A 49 -86.13 -0.46 -6.95
N ASP A 50 -86.56 -0.95 -8.11
CA ASP A 50 -86.10 -2.22 -8.67
C ASP A 50 -84.66 -2.09 -9.19
N MET A 51 -84.33 -0.98 -9.86
CA MET A 51 -82.94 -0.67 -10.26
C MET A 51 -82.00 -0.50 -9.07
N ALA A 52 -82.48 0.06 -7.96
CA ALA A 52 -81.69 0.15 -6.72
C ALA A 52 -81.36 -1.23 -6.13
N GLN A 53 -82.29 -2.19 -6.20
CA GLN A 53 -82.04 -3.57 -5.76
C GLN A 53 -81.03 -4.28 -6.66
N LEU A 54 -81.12 -4.11 -7.99
CA LEU A 54 -80.17 -4.66 -8.95
C LEU A 54 -78.75 -4.09 -8.76
N ALA A 55 -78.62 -2.76 -8.55
CA ALA A 55 -77.34 -2.12 -8.26
C ALA A 55 -76.72 -2.63 -6.94
N SER A 56 -77.55 -2.85 -5.91
CA SER A 56 -77.12 -3.41 -4.63
C SER A 56 -76.61 -4.86 -4.76
N ALA A 57 -77.30 -5.67 -5.56
CA ALA A 57 -76.86 -7.03 -5.86
C ALA A 57 -75.52 -7.03 -6.62
N GLN A 58 -75.36 -6.17 -7.62
CA GLN A 58 -74.12 -6.04 -8.39
C GLN A 58 -72.95 -5.57 -7.51
N ARG A 59 -73.16 -4.58 -6.65
CA ARG A 59 -72.16 -4.13 -5.67
C ARG A 59 -71.71 -5.26 -4.74
N THR A 60 -72.65 -6.07 -4.27
CA THR A 60 -72.36 -7.23 -3.41
C THR A 60 -71.54 -8.29 -4.16
N THR A 61 -71.83 -8.50 -5.44
CA THR A 61 -71.04 -9.38 -6.31
C THR A 61 -69.61 -8.87 -6.48
N TRP A 62 -69.42 -7.57 -6.71
CA TRP A 62 -68.08 -6.97 -6.79
C TRP A 62 -67.32 -7.06 -5.47
N ALA A 63 -67.98 -6.85 -4.32
CA ALA A 63 -67.37 -7.01 -3.01
C ALA A 63 -66.82 -8.43 -2.80
N LYS A 64 -67.62 -9.46 -3.11
CA LYS A 64 -67.17 -10.87 -3.04
C LYS A 64 -65.97 -11.15 -3.96
N ARG A 65 -65.98 -10.57 -5.17
CA ARG A 65 -64.86 -10.70 -6.11
C ARG A 65 -63.58 -10.02 -5.60
N ILE A 66 -63.70 -8.85 -4.98
CA ILE A 66 -62.57 -8.15 -4.35
C ILE A 66 -61.95 -9.02 -3.25
N ASP A 67 -62.78 -9.63 -2.40
CA ASP A 67 -62.29 -10.47 -1.30
C ASP A 67 -61.62 -11.75 -1.82
N ALA A 68 -62.16 -12.36 -2.88
CA ALA A 68 -61.52 -13.50 -3.55
C ALA A 68 -60.14 -13.14 -4.12
N ILE A 69 -60.00 -11.98 -4.79
CA ILE A 69 -58.72 -11.51 -5.34
C ILE A 69 -57.71 -11.21 -4.21
N LYS A 70 -58.17 -10.63 -3.09
CA LYS A 70 -57.31 -10.39 -1.92
C LYS A 70 -56.81 -11.71 -1.31
N ALA A 71 -57.67 -12.71 -1.21
CA ALA A 71 -57.28 -14.05 -0.73
C ALA A 71 -56.24 -14.67 -1.67
N MET A 72 -56.48 -14.66 -2.99
CA MET A 72 -55.52 -15.15 -3.99
C MET A 72 -54.17 -14.43 -3.90
N ARG A 73 -54.17 -13.10 -3.71
CA ARG A 73 -52.94 -12.32 -3.51
C ARG A 73 -52.20 -12.79 -2.25
N LYS A 74 -52.92 -12.99 -1.15
CA LYS A 74 -52.33 -13.45 0.12
C LYS A 74 -51.70 -14.83 -0.02
N ASP A 75 -52.44 -15.78 -0.59
CA ASP A 75 -52.00 -17.16 -0.80
C ASP A 75 -50.77 -17.25 -1.73
N PHE A 76 -50.62 -16.29 -2.66
CA PHE A 76 -49.44 -16.20 -3.51
C PHE A 76 -48.25 -15.52 -2.83
N VAL A 77 -48.46 -14.42 -2.11
CA VAL A 77 -47.39 -13.57 -1.57
C VAL A 77 -46.77 -14.16 -0.31
N GLU A 78 -47.55 -14.77 0.59
CA GLU A 78 -47.04 -15.30 1.86
C GLU A 78 -45.97 -16.40 1.67
N PRO A 79 -46.15 -17.42 0.80
CA PRO A 79 -45.11 -18.41 0.56
C PRO A 79 -43.87 -17.81 -0.09
N ALA A 80 -44.04 -16.84 -0.99
CA ALA A 80 -42.91 -16.13 -1.62
C ALA A 80 -42.10 -15.33 -0.59
N GLN A 81 -42.76 -14.66 0.36
CA GLN A 81 -42.10 -13.98 1.46
C GLN A 81 -41.35 -14.96 2.36
N LEU A 82 -41.96 -16.11 2.67
CA LEU A 82 -41.31 -17.14 3.48
C LEU A 82 -40.04 -17.70 2.81
N ILE A 83 -40.05 -17.87 1.48
CA ILE A 83 -38.85 -18.25 0.71
C ILE A 83 -37.75 -17.20 0.87
N LEU A 84 -38.09 -15.92 0.69
CA LEU A 84 -37.12 -14.83 0.78
C LEU A 84 -36.53 -14.73 2.19
N GLU A 85 -37.35 -14.82 3.23
CA GLU A 85 -36.89 -14.78 4.62
C GLU A 85 -36.02 -15.99 4.98
N ARG A 86 -36.37 -17.20 4.51
CA ARG A 86 -35.53 -18.39 4.69
C ARG A 86 -34.21 -18.29 3.94
N ALA A 87 -34.23 -17.81 2.70
CA ALA A 87 -33.04 -17.59 1.90
C ALA A 87 -32.10 -16.59 2.57
N LYS A 88 -32.62 -15.45 3.03
CA LYS A 88 -31.82 -14.49 3.82
C LYS A 88 -31.23 -15.15 5.06
N LYS A 89 -32.02 -15.89 5.83
CA LYS A 89 -31.57 -16.56 7.06
C LYS A 89 -30.47 -17.59 6.82
N TRP A 90 -30.52 -18.33 5.70
CA TRP A 90 -29.54 -19.38 5.42
C TRP A 90 -28.29 -18.88 4.70
N PHE A 91 -28.43 -17.90 3.80
CA PHE A 91 -27.33 -17.45 2.98
C PHE A 91 -26.61 -16.21 3.54
N LEU A 92 -27.30 -15.30 4.26
CA LEU A 92 -26.62 -14.09 4.77
C LEU A 92 -25.58 -14.40 5.85
N PRO A 93 -25.87 -15.17 6.91
CA PRO A 93 -24.87 -15.41 7.95
C PRO A 93 -23.55 -16.02 7.46
N PRO A 94 -23.52 -17.07 6.61
CA PRO A 94 -22.24 -17.60 6.12
C PRO A 94 -21.54 -16.64 5.15
N ILE A 95 -22.27 -15.81 4.39
CA ILE A 95 -21.65 -14.77 3.56
C ILE A 95 -20.99 -13.72 4.44
N GLU A 96 -21.70 -13.21 5.45
CA GLU A 96 -21.20 -12.22 6.39
C GLU A 96 -19.99 -12.73 7.18
N ASP A 97 -20.02 -13.99 7.63
CA ASP A 97 -18.90 -14.62 8.33
C ASP A 97 -17.66 -14.77 7.43
N LEU A 98 -17.84 -15.21 6.18
CA LEU A 98 -16.75 -15.31 5.21
C LEU A 98 -16.21 -13.93 4.81
N GLU A 99 -17.06 -12.91 4.68
CA GLU A 99 -16.65 -11.53 4.41
C GLU A 99 -15.85 -10.95 5.58
N ALA A 100 -16.31 -11.15 6.81
CA ALA A 100 -15.59 -10.73 8.02
C ALA A 100 -14.24 -11.47 8.15
N GLY A 101 -14.23 -12.80 7.94
CA GLY A 101 -13.01 -13.60 7.95
C GLY A 101 -12.01 -13.14 6.89
N ARG A 102 -12.48 -12.86 5.67
CA ARG A 102 -11.66 -12.31 4.59
C ARG A 102 -11.06 -10.95 4.95
N GLU A 103 -11.82 -10.06 5.57
CA GLU A 103 -11.32 -8.75 6.00
C GLU A 103 -10.25 -8.90 7.09
N ILE A 104 -10.49 -9.72 8.10
CA ILE A 104 -9.54 -9.99 9.19
C ILE A 104 -8.24 -10.58 8.64
N LEU A 105 -8.32 -11.59 7.77
CA LEU A 105 -7.15 -12.19 7.13
C LEU A 105 -6.39 -11.17 6.30
N GLY A 106 -7.11 -10.32 5.56
CA GLY A 106 -6.53 -9.22 4.81
C GLY A 106 -5.75 -8.25 5.70
N GLN A 107 -6.33 -7.81 6.82
CA GLN A 107 -5.66 -6.92 7.77
C GLN A 107 -4.42 -7.57 8.40
N LYS A 108 -4.50 -8.84 8.79
CA LYS A 108 -3.36 -9.60 9.34
C LYS A 108 -2.22 -9.73 8.35
N LEU A 109 -2.53 -10.01 7.09
CA LEU A 109 -1.50 -10.10 6.05
C LEU A 109 -0.88 -8.73 5.73
N LEU A 110 -1.66 -7.65 5.76
CA LEU A 110 -1.11 -6.29 5.64
C LEU A 110 -0.16 -5.96 6.80
N ALA A 111 -0.54 -6.30 8.03
CA ALA A 111 0.33 -6.11 9.20
C ALA A 111 1.62 -6.92 9.08
N TRP A 112 1.54 -8.16 8.58
CA TRP A 112 2.71 -8.99 8.32
C TRP A 112 3.61 -8.39 7.23
N ASP A 113 3.08 -7.91 6.09
CA ASP A 113 3.88 -7.25 5.04
C ASP A 113 4.59 -5.99 5.56
N GLN A 114 3.92 -5.20 6.42
CA GLN A 114 4.54 -4.05 7.08
C GLN A 114 5.67 -4.47 8.03
N GLN A 115 5.48 -5.54 8.81
CA GLN A 115 6.51 -6.08 9.69
C GLN A 115 7.70 -6.65 8.90
N GLU A 116 7.44 -7.36 7.81
CA GLU A 116 8.48 -7.95 6.96
C GLU A 116 9.31 -6.85 6.27
N LYS A 117 8.64 -5.80 5.77
CA LYS A 117 9.32 -4.60 5.25
C LYS A 117 10.14 -3.89 6.32
N ALA A 118 9.62 -3.75 7.54
CA ALA A 118 10.35 -3.16 8.64
C ALA A 118 11.57 -4.00 9.04
N ARG A 119 11.46 -5.34 9.03
CA ARG A 119 12.58 -6.25 9.29
C ARG A 119 13.67 -6.10 8.24
N LEU A 120 13.29 -6.12 6.96
CA LEU A 120 14.22 -5.94 5.84
C LEU A 120 14.89 -4.56 5.88
N ALA A 121 14.14 -3.50 6.20
CA ALA A 121 14.70 -2.15 6.33
C ALA A 121 15.72 -2.04 7.47
N ARG A 122 15.47 -2.71 8.61
CA ARG A 122 16.44 -2.77 9.73
C ARG A 122 17.69 -3.54 9.33
N GLU A 123 17.52 -4.69 8.70
CA GLU A 123 18.63 -5.52 8.23
C GLU A 123 19.48 -4.77 7.18
N GLN A 124 18.85 -4.04 6.25
CA GLN A 124 19.53 -3.16 5.31
C GLN A 124 20.26 -2.01 6.02
N ALA A 125 19.64 -1.36 7.01
CA ALA A 125 20.27 -0.29 7.76
C ALA A 125 21.50 -0.75 8.56
N GLU A 126 21.45 -1.95 9.15
CA GLU A 126 22.58 -2.55 9.85
C GLU A 126 23.73 -2.90 8.88
N ARG A 127 23.40 -3.44 7.71
CA ARG A 127 24.38 -3.72 6.63
C ARG A 127 25.01 -2.43 6.09
N ASP A 128 24.22 -1.39 5.89
CA ASP A 128 24.72 -0.08 5.45
C ASP A 128 25.63 0.54 6.52
N ALA A 129 25.28 0.42 7.79
CA ALA A 129 26.12 0.90 8.90
C ALA A 129 27.43 0.12 8.99
N ALA A 130 27.39 -1.21 8.86
CA ALA A 130 28.59 -2.05 8.82
C ALA A 130 29.49 -1.71 7.61
N THR A 131 28.89 -1.51 6.44
CA THR A 131 29.59 -1.09 5.22
C THR A 131 30.25 0.28 5.39
N ARG A 132 29.56 1.25 6.02
CA ARG A 132 30.15 2.56 6.33
C ARG A 132 31.34 2.45 7.28
N ARG A 133 31.23 1.62 8.33
CA ARG A 133 32.35 1.38 9.26
C ARG A 133 33.55 0.76 8.56
N LEU A 134 33.34 -0.28 7.75
CA LEU A 134 34.40 -0.91 6.95
C LEU A 134 35.09 0.09 6.02
N ARG A 135 34.34 0.96 5.34
CA ARG A 135 34.91 2.01 4.49
C ARG A 135 35.71 3.04 5.30
N GLN A 136 35.19 3.48 6.45
CA GLN A 136 35.89 4.41 7.33
C GLN A 136 37.19 3.83 7.88
N GLU A 137 37.17 2.57 8.31
CA GLU A 137 38.37 1.87 8.80
C GLU A 137 39.40 1.69 7.69
N ALA A 138 38.97 1.34 6.47
CA ALA A 138 39.85 1.21 5.32
C ALA A 138 40.45 2.55 4.88
N GLU A 139 39.65 3.63 4.90
CA GLU A 139 40.13 4.98 4.61
C GLU A 139 41.11 5.48 5.67
N ALA A 140 40.84 5.23 6.95
CA ALA A 140 41.76 5.54 8.04
C ALA A 140 43.09 4.77 7.91
N LYS A 141 43.04 3.48 7.58
CA LYS A 141 44.23 2.66 7.32
C LYS A 141 45.00 3.17 6.10
N ALA A 142 44.31 3.48 5.01
CA ALA A 142 44.92 4.04 3.80
C ALA A 142 45.58 5.40 4.06
N ALA A 143 44.92 6.28 4.83
CA ALA A 143 45.46 7.58 5.22
C ALA A 143 46.69 7.43 6.13
N ALA A 144 46.67 6.48 7.08
CA ALA A 144 47.81 6.20 7.95
C ALA A 144 49.02 5.67 7.16
N GLU A 145 48.82 4.78 6.19
CA GLU A 145 49.92 4.27 5.36
C GLU A 145 50.48 5.35 4.42
N ARG A 146 49.63 6.24 3.87
CA ARG A 146 50.09 7.41 3.11
C ARG A 146 50.89 8.39 3.98
N ALA A 147 50.43 8.66 5.20
CA ALA A 147 51.14 9.55 6.13
C ALA A 147 52.52 8.99 6.51
N ARG A 148 52.61 7.68 6.82
CA ARG A 148 53.89 7.01 7.10
C ARG A 148 54.85 7.05 5.92
N ALA A 149 54.34 6.82 4.71
CA ALA A 149 55.15 6.89 3.49
C ALA A 149 55.62 8.31 3.20
N GLU A 150 54.78 9.31 3.44
CA GLU A 150 55.14 10.72 3.26
C GLU A 150 56.19 11.18 4.28
N GLU A 151 56.10 10.75 5.54
CA GLU A 151 57.12 11.00 6.56
C GLU A 151 58.47 10.38 6.15
N GLN A 152 58.48 9.12 5.72
CA GLN A 152 59.69 8.45 5.22
C GLN A 152 60.28 9.16 3.99
N ALA A 153 59.42 9.62 3.08
CA ALA A 153 59.85 10.38 1.90
C ALA A 153 60.40 11.77 2.28
N ARG A 154 59.81 12.45 3.27
CA ARG A 154 60.32 13.75 3.77
C ARG A 154 61.68 13.59 4.43
N GLU A 155 61.89 12.55 5.23
CA GLU A 155 63.20 12.26 5.82
C GLU A 155 64.25 11.92 4.75
N ALA A 156 63.88 11.12 3.75
CA ALA A 156 64.77 10.80 2.63
C ALA A 156 65.14 12.04 1.81
N ARG A 157 64.19 12.95 1.55
CA ARG A 157 64.44 14.23 0.88
C ARG A 157 65.35 15.17 1.68
N ARG A 158 65.21 15.21 3.02
CA ARG A 158 66.15 15.99 3.86
C ARG A 158 67.57 15.46 3.74
N LYS A 159 67.76 14.13 3.78
CA LYS A 159 69.06 13.48 3.59
C LYS A 159 69.61 13.70 2.17
N GLU A 160 68.75 13.73 1.17
CA GLU A 160 69.12 14.06 -0.21
C GLU A 160 69.65 15.51 -0.30
N GLN A 161 68.96 16.48 0.30
CA GLN A 161 69.38 17.89 0.33
C GLN A 161 70.74 18.06 1.04
N GLU A 162 70.93 17.40 2.18
CA GLU A 162 72.22 17.39 2.89
C GLU A 162 73.35 16.78 2.03
N ALA A 163 73.07 15.69 1.30
CA ALA A 163 74.03 15.08 0.39
C ALA A 163 74.32 15.96 -0.84
N GLN A 164 73.33 16.66 -1.38
CA GLN A 164 73.52 17.62 -2.47
C GLN A 164 74.33 18.85 -2.04
N GLU A 165 74.13 19.35 -0.81
CA GLU A 165 74.97 20.42 -0.25
C GLU A 165 76.41 19.96 -0.03
N ALA A 166 76.62 18.73 0.47
CA ALA A 166 77.94 18.14 0.60
C ALA A 166 78.62 17.95 -0.77
N GLN A 167 77.86 17.55 -1.79
CA GLN A 167 78.34 17.47 -3.17
C GLN A 167 78.80 18.84 -3.69
N ARG A 168 78.00 19.90 -3.49
CA ARG A 168 78.35 21.26 -3.92
C ARG A 168 79.62 21.78 -3.25
N LYS A 169 79.79 21.52 -1.95
CA LYS A 169 81.02 21.88 -1.22
C LYS A 169 82.24 21.10 -1.73
N ALA A 170 82.11 19.79 -1.94
CA ALA A 170 83.19 18.96 -2.47
C ALA A 170 83.61 19.33 -3.92
N LEU A 171 82.66 19.77 -4.75
CA LEU A 171 82.92 20.30 -6.09
C LEU A 171 83.67 21.64 -6.03
N ALA A 172 83.30 22.53 -5.11
CA ALA A 172 83.97 23.82 -4.91
C ALA A 172 85.42 23.66 -4.39
N GLU A 173 85.70 22.61 -3.62
CA GLU A 173 87.03 22.26 -3.12
C GLU A 173 87.87 21.44 -4.12
N GLY A 174 87.33 21.11 -5.31
CA GLY A 174 88.03 20.37 -6.36
C GLY A 174 88.22 18.88 -6.08
N ASN A 175 87.53 18.30 -5.09
CA ASN A 175 87.66 16.89 -4.71
C ASN A 175 86.67 16.00 -5.47
N ALA A 176 87.04 15.57 -6.67
CA ALA A 176 86.19 14.80 -7.58
C ALA A 176 85.67 13.47 -6.98
N ARG A 177 86.44 12.80 -6.11
CA ARG A 177 86.00 11.55 -5.46
C ARG A 177 84.92 11.79 -4.41
N ALA A 178 85.06 12.84 -3.60
CA ALA A 178 84.06 13.20 -2.59
C ALA A 178 82.75 13.67 -3.24
N ALA A 179 82.84 14.43 -4.35
CA ALA A 179 81.69 14.84 -5.13
C ALA A 179 80.92 13.66 -5.75
N ALA A 180 81.64 12.67 -6.31
CA ALA A 180 81.02 11.47 -6.87
C ALA A 180 80.35 10.59 -5.81
N ALA A 181 80.95 10.46 -4.62
CA ALA A 181 80.36 9.72 -3.50
C ALA A 181 79.07 10.39 -2.99
N ALA A 182 79.08 11.72 -2.81
CA ALA A 182 77.91 12.48 -2.39
C ALA A 182 76.77 12.45 -3.44
N ALA A 183 77.11 12.44 -4.73
CA ALA A 183 76.14 12.28 -5.82
C ALA A 183 75.47 10.89 -5.81
N ALA A 184 76.25 9.83 -5.57
CA ALA A 184 75.72 8.46 -5.46
C ALA A 184 74.82 8.29 -4.23
N GLU A 185 75.14 8.94 -3.10
CA GLU A 185 74.28 8.95 -1.92
C GLU A 185 72.97 9.73 -2.16
N ALA A 186 73.03 10.90 -2.80
CA ALA A 186 71.83 11.67 -3.16
C ALA A 186 70.90 10.86 -4.07
N ALA A 187 71.43 10.21 -5.12
CA ALA A 187 70.64 9.35 -6.00
C ALA A 187 69.98 8.18 -5.25
N LYS A 188 70.71 7.56 -4.31
CA LYS A 188 70.17 6.46 -3.49
C LYS A 188 69.09 6.92 -2.51
N GLN A 189 69.15 8.14 -1.99
CA GLN A 189 68.08 8.69 -1.14
C GLN A 189 66.85 9.11 -1.98
N ALA A 190 67.04 9.62 -3.20
CA ALA A 190 65.95 9.95 -4.11
C ALA A 190 65.15 8.70 -4.53
N GLU A 191 65.84 7.59 -4.86
CA GLU A 191 65.21 6.31 -5.18
C GLU A 191 64.44 5.74 -3.96
N ARG A 192 65.00 5.86 -2.75
CA ARG A 192 64.31 5.47 -1.51
C ARG A 192 63.07 6.31 -1.24
N ALA A 193 63.09 7.61 -1.54
CA ALA A 193 61.93 8.47 -1.38
C ALA A 193 60.80 8.09 -2.35
N GLN A 194 61.13 7.78 -3.60
CA GLN A 194 60.16 7.32 -4.60
C GLN A 194 59.58 5.95 -4.23
N ALA A 195 60.43 4.99 -3.89
CA ALA A 195 60.01 3.65 -3.47
C ALA A 195 59.13 3.67 -2.21
N ALA A 196 59.37 4.60 -1.27
CA ALA A 196 58.53 4.76 -0.08
C ALA A 196 57.12 5.24 -0.44
N VAL A 197 56.99 6.21 -1.36
CA VAL A 197 55.69 6.72 -1.83
C VAL A 197 54.93 5.63 -2.58
N GLU A 198 55.57 4.95 -3.55
CA GLU A 198 54.93 3.88 -4.32
C GLU A 198 54.46 2.72 -3.43
N ASN A 199 55.26 2.31 -2.46
CA ASN A 199 54.89 1.25 -1.52
C ASN A 199 53.76 1.68 -0.57
N GLY A 200 53.75 2.95 -0.14
CA GLY A 200 52.65 3.54 0.64
C GLY A 200 51.34 3.59 -0.15
N GLU A 201 51.40 4.00 -1.42
CA GLU A 201 50.23 4.02 -2.30
C GLU A 201 49.71 2.62 -2.61
N ALA A 202 50.59 1.65 -2.87
CA ALA A 202 50.22 0.26 -3.11
C ALA A 202 49.51 -0.36 -1.90
N LYS A 203 50.02 -0.12 -0.68
CA LYS A 203 49.38 -0.58 0.57
C LYS A 203 48.04 0.10 0.82
N ALA A 204 47.94 1.40 0.55
CA ALA A 204 46.69 2.14 0.65
C ALA A 204 45.62 1.62 -0.34
N GLN A 205 46.02 1.31 -1.58
CA GLN A 205 45.13 0.71 -2.57
C GLN A 205 44.70 -0.71 -2.17
N ALA A 206 45.62 -1.53 -1.66
CA ALA A 206 45.30 -2.87 -1.18
C ALA A 206 44.23 -2.86 -0.06
N ALA A 207 44.36 -1.94 0.92
CA ALA A 207 43.37 -1.78 1.99
C ALA A 207 41.98 -1.37 1.48
N GLN A 208 41.91 -0.54 0.44
CA GLN A 208 40.65 -0.13 -0.19
C GLN A 208 40.02 -1.28 -1.01
N LEU A 209 40.83 -2.05 -1.74
CA LEU A 209 40.40 -3.23 -2.50
C LEU A 209 39.84 -4.33 -1.59
N GLU A 210 40.48 -4.58 -0.45
CA GLU A 210 40.02 -5.57 0.53
C GLU A 210 38.65 -5.20 1.12
N ALA A 211 38.44 -3.92 1.45
CA ALA A 211 37.16 -3.42 1.93
C ALA A 211 36.07 -3.51 0.85
N ALA A 212 36.40 -3.20 -0.41
CA ALA A 212 35.46 -3.32 -1.53
C ALA A 212 35.04 -4.79 -1.77
N ALA A 213 35.98 -5.73 -1.66
CA ALA A 213 35.71 -7.16 -1.79
C ALA A 213 34.80 -7.70 -0.68
N GLN A 214 34.98 -7.25 0.58
CA GLN A 214 34.11 -7.63 1.69
C GLN A 214 32.68 -7.10 1.54
N VAL A 215 32.49 -5.90 0.99
CA VAL A 215 31.16 -5.33 0.73
C VAL A 215 30.42 -6.11 -0.38
N ALA A 216 31.13 -6.56 -1.41
CA ALA A 216 30.54 -7.29 -2.53
C ALA A 216 30.08 -8.72 -2.18
N ALA A 217 30.68 -9.35 -1.16
CA ALA A 217 30.38 -10.73 -0.78
C ALA A 217 29.17 -10.87 0.18
N ALA A 218 28.56 -9.77 0.63
CA ALA A 218 27.47 -9.82 1.60
C ALA A 218 26.16 -10.37 0.97
N PRO A 219 25.54 -11.43 1.53
CA PRO A 219 24.32 -12.03 0.98
C PRO A 219 23.12 -11.07 1.07
N VAL A 220 22.27 -11.01 0.04
CA VAL A 220 21.06 -10.17 0.01
C VAL A 220 19.86 -10.97 0.52
N SER A 221 19.14 -10.46 1.52
CA SER A 221 17.87 -11.05 1.96
C SER A 221 16.74 -10.54 1.05
N GLU A 222 16.09 -11.44 0.32
CA GLU A 222 14.94 -11.10 -0.53
C GLU A 222 13.63 -11.20 0.24
N ALA A 223 12.68 -10.33 -0.12
CA ALA A 223 11.34 -10.35 0.47
C ALA A 223 10.52 -11.53 -0.09
N VAL A 224 9.87 -12.29 0.79
CA VAL A 224 8.95 -13.35 0.37
C VAL A 224 7.68 -12.72 -0.19
N LYS A 225 7.42 -12.94 -1.48
CA LYS A 225 6.21 -12.43 -2.16
C LYS A 225 5.05 -13.41 -1.99
N VAL A 226 4.03 -13.02 -1.25
CA VAL A 226 2.80 -13.81 -1.10
C VAL A 226 1.93 -13.62 -2.35
N SER A 227 1.60 -14.72 -3.05
CA SER A 227 0.74 -14.70 -4.24
C SER A 227 -0.71 -14.36 -3.89
N GLY A 228 -1.40 -13.60 -4.75
CA GLY A 228 -2.83 -13.29 -4.59
C GLY A 228 -3.14 -12.04 -3.77
N GLN A 229 -2.13 -11.33 -3.25
CA GLN A 229 -2.30 -10.03 -2.61
C GLN A 229 -1.95 -8.89 -3.55
N SER A 230 -2.90 -7.98 -3.74
CA SER A 230 -2.68 -6.68 -4.37
C SER A 230 -3.03 -5.60 -3.36
N VAL A 231 -2.00 -4.89 -2.89
CA VAL A 231 -2.17 -3.69 -2.05
C VAL A 231 -2.29 -2.50 -2.99
N LYS A 232 -3.31 -1.67 -2.79
CA LYS A 232 -3.48 -0.42 -3.53
C LYS A 232 -3.26 0.75 -2.59
N ASP A 233 -2.50 1.74 -3.04
CA ASP A 233 -2.39 3.02 -2.36
C ASP A 233 -3.73 3.78 -2.48
N ASN A 234 -4.34 4.11 -1.35
CA ASN A 234 -5.50 5.00 -1.29
C ASN A 234 -5.12 6.30 -0.57
N TRP A 235 -4.90 7.35 -1.35
CA TRP A 235 -4.62 8.69 -0.83
C TRP A 235 -5.93 9.36 -0.41
N VAL A 236 -6.02 9.72 0.87
CA VAL A 236 -7.17 10.42 1.47
C VAL A 236 -6.67 11.75 2.03
N ALA A 237 -7.43 12.81 1.81
CA ALA A 237 -7.15 14.12 2.41
C ALA A 237 -7.81 14.21 3.78
N GLU A 238 -7.00 14.45 4.81
CA GLU A 238 -7.51 14.68 6.18
C GLU A 238 -7.22 16.12 6.61
N LEU A 239 -8.09 16.63 7.48
CA LEU A 239 -7.87 17.91 8.16
C LEU A 239 -6.58 17.80 8.98
N GLN A 240 -5.79 18.86 8.95
CA GLN A 240 -4.58 18.92 9.75
C GLN A 240 -4.92 18.79 11.25
N PRO A 241 -4.16 18.00 12.03
CA PRO A 241 -4.43 17.83 13.46
C PRO A 241 -4.50 19.18 14.19
N GLY A 242 -5.61 19.43 14.89
CA GLY A 242 -5.85 20.65 15.65
C GLY A 242 -6.45 21.82 14.87
N LEU A 243 -6.80 21.66 13.59
CA LEU A 243 -7.57 22.65 12.85
C LEU A 243 -9.04 22.22 12.74
N THR A 244 -9.93 23.21 12.88
CA THR A 244 -11.35 23.00 12.61
C THR A 244 -11.66 23.17 11.12
N GLU A 245 -12.84 22.70 10.70
CA GLU A 245 -13.29 22.84 9.30
C GLU A 245 -13.32 24.30 8.83
N ASP A 246 -13.63 25.23 9.73
CA ASP A 246 -13.74 26.66 9.41
C ASP A 246 -12.35 27.30 9.27
N ASP A 247 -11.35 26.83 10.02
CA ASP A 247 -9.95 27.24 9.84
C ASP A 247 -9.40 26.81 8.48
N ALA A 248 -9.74 25.60 8.02
CA ALA A 248 -9.35 25.11 6.71
C ALA A 248 -9.98 25.95 5.59
N LYS A 249 -11.28 26.27 5.70
CA LYS A 249 -11.97 27.15 4.74
C LYS A 249 -11.36 28.55 4.72
N ALA A 250 -11.06 29.14 5.87
CA ALA A 250 -10.46 30.47 5.95
C ALA A 250 -9.09 30.53 5.25
N ARG A 251 -8.27 29.49 5.41
CA ARG A 251 -6.97 29.38 4.72
C ARG A 251 -7.12 29.16 3.22
N ILE A 252 -8.12 28.39 2.79
CA ILE A 252 -8.46 28.22 1.37
C ILE A 252 -8.90 29.56 0.78
N VAL A 253 -9.71 30.35 1.48
CA VAL A 253 -10.13 31.69 1.04
C VAL A 253 -8.92 32.62 0.87
N SER A 254 -7.98 32.62 1.82
CA SER A 254 -6.79 33.49 1.75
C SER A 254 -5.89 33.18 0.56
N GLU A 255 -5.83 31.90 0.15
CA GLU A 255 -4.97 31.44 -0.95
C GLU A 255 -5.70 31.34 -2.29
N ALA A 256 -7.04 31.41 -2.29
CA ALA A 256 -7.85 31.40 -3.50
C ALA A 256 -7.61 32.61 -4.42
N ALA A 257 -7.08 33.71 -3.86
CA ALA A 257 -6.68 34.88 -4.63
C ALA A 257 -5.47 34.61 -5.56
N THR A 258 -4.57 33.69 -5.18
CA THR A 258 -3.41 33.30 -5.98
C THR A 258 -3.64 31.98 -6.73
N ARG A 259 -4.55 31.13 -6.25
CA ARG A 259 -4.87 29.83 -6.85
C ARG A 259 -6.39 29.67 -7.02
N PRO A 260 -6.96 30.15 -8.13
CA PRO A 260 -8.41 30.13 -8.38
C PRO A 260 -9.02 28.72 -8.40
N GLU A 261 -8.21 27.70 -8.69
CA GLU A 261 -8.58 26.27 -8.62
C GLU A 261 -9.06 25.81 -7.23
N LEU A 262 -8.68 26.53 -6.16
CA LEU A 262 -9.09 26.24 -4.78
C LEU A 262 -10.49 26.78 -4.45
N LEU A 263 -11.05 27.67 -5.29
CA LEU A 263 -12.41 28.20 -5.10
C LEU A 263 -13.46 27.09 -5.14
N GLY A 264 -13.22 26.02 -5.91
CA GLY A 264 -14.09 24.85 -5.96
C GLY A 264 -14.17 24.07 -4.63
N LEU A 265 -13.28 24.34 -3.67
CA LEU A 265 -13.22 23.68 -2.36
C LEU A 265 -13.93 24.47 -1.25
N LEU A 266 -14.45 25.66 -1.55
CA LEU A 266 -15.20 26.51 -0.59
C LEU A 266 -16.53 25.89 -0.18
N LYS A 267 -17.16 25.13 -1.10
CA LYS A 267 -18.12 24.09 -0.73
C LYS A 267 -17.30 22.81 -0.66
N LEU A 268 -17.13 22.26 0.54
CA LEU A 268 -16.21 21.18 0.83
C LEU A 268 -16.66 19.86 0.15
N ASP A 269 -16.44 19.74 -1.17
CA ASP A 269 -16.63 18.50 -1.90
C ASP A 269 -15.42 17.60 -1.60
N THR A 270 -15.58 16.76 -0.59
CA THR A 270 -14.58 15.74 -0.21
C THR A 270 -14.19 14.86 -1.39
N GLY A 271 -15.05 14.70 -2.40
CA GLY A 271 -14.75 14.01 -3.65
C GLY A 271 -13.72 14.74 -4.52
N ALA A 272 -13.81 16.06 -4.65
CA ALA A 272 -12.87 16.87 -5.40
C ALA A 272 -11.48 16.93 -4.72
N VAL A 273 -11.46 17.12 -3.40
CA VAL A 273 -10.22 17.11 -2.61
C VAL A 273 -9.52 15.76 -2.68
N ASN A 274 -10.27 14.65 -2.58
CA ASN A 274 -9.69 13.30 -2.70
C ASN A 274 -9.16 13.00 -4.11
N LYS A 275 -9.73 13.60 -5.17
CA LYS A 275 -9.16 13.51 -6.53
C LYS A 275 -7.82 14.23 -6.61
N MET A 276 -7.72 15.42 -6.01
CA MET A 276 -6.44 16.16 -5.94
C MET A 276 -5.39 15.41 -5.11
N ALA A 277 -5.77 14.79 -3.98
CA ALA A 277 -4.86 13.97 -3.18
C ALA A 277 -4.32 12.76 -3.96
N LYS A 278 -5.16 12.10 -4.77
CA LYS A 278 -4.74 11.00 -5.65
C LYS A 278 -3.80 11.46 -6.78
N ALA A 279 -4.05 12.64 -7.34
CA ALA A 279 -3.26 13.18 -8.44
C ALA A 279 -1.88 13.70 -7.96
N LEU A 280 -1.87 14.47 -6.87
CA LEU A 280 -0.69 15.21 -6.42
C LEU A 280 0.11 14.48 -5.31
N LYS A 281 -0.48 13.49 -4.62
CA LYS A 281 0.17 12.68 -3.57
C LYS A 281 0.90 13.58 -2.55
N THR A 282 2.18 13.32 -2.28
CA THR A 282 3.03 14.11 -1.37
C THR A 282 3.27 15.55 -1.81
N SER A 283 2.96 15.91 -3.06
CA SER A 283 3.09 17.28 -3.58
C SER A 283 1.81 18.11 -3.43
N MET A 284 0.76 17.57 -2.81
CA MET A 284 -0.48 18.30 -2.56
C MET A 284 -0.23 19.47 -1.59
N ARG A 285 -0.27 20.70 -2.12
CA ARG A 285 -0.20 21.94 -1.35
C ARG A 285 -1.58 22.59 -1.31
N VAL A 286 -2.53 21.99 -0.60
CA VAL A 286 -3.83 22.61 -0.32
C VAL A 286 -3.84 23.04 1.14
N PRO A 287 -3.96 24.36 1.43
CA PRO A 287 -4.00 24.85 2.79
C PRO A 287 -5.09 24.16 3.62
N GLY A 288 -4.75 23.65 4.81
CA GLY A 288 -5.67 22.96 5.72
C GLY A 288 -5.84 21.45 5.49
N PHE A 289 -5.30 20.90 4.41
CA PHE A 289 -5.38 19.46 4.11
C PHE A 289 -3.99 18.84 3.93
N VAL A 290 -3.82 17.61 4.42
CA VAL A 290 -2.61 16.80 4.18
C VAL A 290 -3.02 15.52 3.45
N ALA A 291 -2.29 15.17 2.39
CA ALA A 291 -2.49 13.91 1.69
C ALA A 291 -1.82 12.77 2.46
N VAL A 292 -2.63 11.83 2.96
CA VAL A 292 -2.14 10.66 3.71
C VAL A 292 -2.34 9.41 2.86
N ASN A 293 -1.29 8.57 2.75
CA ASN A 293 -1.43 7.26 2.11
C ASN A 293 -2.01 6.27 3.12
N ARG A 294 -3.26 5.85 2.89
CA ARG A 294 -3.85 4.69 3.56
C ARG A 294 -3.81 3.51 2.61
N GLN A 295 -2.93 2.55 2.88
CA GLN A 295 -2.92 1.29 2.15
C GLN A 295 -4.21 0.52 2.44
N GLN A 296 -4.92 0.11 1.39
CA GLN A 296 -6.13 -0.69 1.51
C GLN A 296 -6.04 -1.94 0.64
N ILE A 297 -6.65 -3.02 1.13
CA ILE A 297 -6.71 -4.29 0.43
C ILE A 297 -7.69 -4.15 -0.73
N ALA A 298 -7.24 -4.44 -1.95
CA ALA A 298 -8.11 -4.39 -3.11
C ALA A 298 -9.19 -5.48 -3.00
N GLY A 299 -10.46 -5.07 -2.88
CA GLY A 299 -11.57 -5.99 -3.07
C GLY A 299 -11.58 -6.50 -4.51
N ALA A 300 -11.56 -7.82 -4.69
CA ALA A 300 -11.84 -8.47 -5.98
C ALA A 300 -13.06 -7.80 -6.62
N ARG A 301 -12.88 -7.26 -7.84
CA ARG A 301 -13.98 -6.67 -8.60
C ARG A 301 -15.03 -7.77 -8.80
N LYS A 302 -16.27 -7.49 -8.40
CA LYS A 302 -17.44 -8.20 -8.94
C LYS A 302 -17.52 -7.93 -10.44
#